data_AF-A0A957YBH0-F1
#
_entry.id   AF-A0A957YBH0-F1
#
_cell.length_a   1.000
_cell.length_b   1.000
_cell.length_c   1.000
_cell.angle_alpha   90.00
_cell.angle_beta   90.00
_cell.angle_gamma   90.00
#
_symmetry.space_group_name_H-M   'P 1'
#
loop_
_entity.id
_entity.type
_entity.pdbx_description
1 polymer ?
#
loop_
_entity_poly.entity_id
_entity_poly.type
_entity_poly.pdbx_seq_one_letter_code
_entity_poly.pdbx_strand_id
1 'polypeptide(L)' 'EPSIVIPMHYHADDTPGHLEPVERFLKEMGIAAPEPVSVFKIGKTQLPEETQVVLMDPK' A
#
# COMPACT_ATOMS: atom_id res chain seq x y z
N GLU A 1 -4.77 -3.27 15.89
CA GLU A 1 -4.63 -3.13 14.42
C GLU A 1 -4.06 -1.76 14.05
N PRO A 2 -3.20 -1.68 13.01
CA PRO A 2 -2.72 -0.42 12.46
C PRO A 2 -3.84 0.30 11.69
N SER A 3 -4.06 1.59 11.93
CA SER A 3 -5.08 2.35 11.17
C SER A 3 -4.74 2.49 9.70
N ILE A 4 -3.45 2.60 9.36
CA ILE A 4 -2.98 2.76 7.98
C ILE A 4 -1.87 1.73 7.71
N VAL A 5 -1.94 1.06 6.57
CA VAL A 5 -0.89 0.17 6.07
C VAL A 5 -0.43 0.65 4.70
N ILE A 6 0.88 0.86 4.56
CA ILE A 6 1.51 1.25 3.29
C ILE A 6 2.48 0.13 2.90
N PRO A 7 2.16 -0.70 1.89
CA PRO A 7 3.08 -1.71 1.42
C PRO A 7 4.30 -1.05 0.77
N MET A 8 5.48 -1.58 1.07
CA MET A 8 6.78 -1.11 0.56
C MET A 8 7.58 -2.31 0.02
N HIS A 9 8.59 -2.06 -0.81
CA HIS A 9 9.51 -3.09 -1.35
C HIS A 9 8.80 -4.26 -2.08
N TYR A 10 7.85 -3.96 -2.95
CA TYR A 10 7.26 -4.91 -3.89
C TYR A 10 7.90 -4.75 -5.28
N HIS A 11 7.66 -5.73 -6.16
CA HIS A 11 8.13 -5.69 -7.54
C HIS A 11 7.58 -4.45 -8.28
N ALA A 12 8.48 -3.60 -8.75
CA ALA A 12 8.25 -2.58 -9.76
C ALA A 12 9.27 -2.75 -10.90
N ASP A 13 8.98 -2.19 -12.08
CA ASP A 13 9.73 -2.43 -13.32
C ASP A 13 11.25 -2.27 -13.17
N ASP A 14 11.71 -1.37 -12.28
CA ASP A 14 13.13 -1.07 -12.04
C ASP A 14 13.70 -1.63 -10.72
N THR A 15 12.96 -2.49 -10.00
CA THR A 15 13.41 -3.02 -8.70
C THR A 15 14.39 -4.20 -8.84
N PRO A 16 15.58 -4.15 -8.21
CA PRO A 16 16.54 -5.24 -8.26
C PRO A 16 16.11 -6.40 -7.35
N GLY A 17 16.00 -7.61 -7.92
CA GLY A 17 15.78 -8.85 -7.18
C GLY A 17 14.49 -9.59 -7.55
N HIS A 18 14.18 -10.66 -6.80
CA HIS A 18 12.94 -11.43 -6.96
C HIS A 18 11.83 -10.84 -6.06
N LEU A 19 11.48 -9.58 -6.33
CA LEU A 19 10.31 -8.88 -5.81
C LEU A 19 9.03 -9.70 -6.02
N GLU A 20 8.16 -9.85 -5.03
CA GLU A 20 6.77 -10.24 -5.31
C GLU A 20 5.91 -9.01 -5.64
N PRO A 21 4.92 -9.16 -6.54
CA PRO A 21 4.03 -8.07 -6.93
C PRO A 21 3.08 -7.71 -5.77
N VAL A 22 2.70 -6.43 -5.66
CA VAL A 22 1.87 -5.91 -4.55
C VAL A 22 0.49 -6.57 -4.48
N GLU A 23 0.01 -7.07 -5.61
CA GLU A 23 -1.23 -7.81 -5.78
C GLU A 23 -1.30 -9.04 -4.88
N ARG A 24 -0.15 -9.68 -4.57
CA ARG A 24 -0.11 -10.79 -3.62
C ARG A 24 -0.53 -10.34 -2.22
N PHE A 25 0.05 -9.22 -1.75
CA PHE A 25 -0.30 -8.62 -0.45
C PHE A 25 -1.78 -8.21 -0.41
N LEU A 26 -2.27 -7.53 -1.45
CA LEU A 26 -3.66 -7.08 -1.52
C LEU A 26 -4.64 -8.25 -1.50
N LYS A 27 -4.31 -9.35 -2.18
CA LYS A 27 -5.10 -10.59 -2.18
C LYS A 27 -5.16 -11.25 -0.81
N GLU A 28 -4.02 -11.35 -0.10
CA GLU A 28 -3.98 -11.90 1.25
C GLU A 28 -4.78 -11.04 2.25
N MET A 29 -4.81 -9.72 2.03
CA MET A 29 -5.64 -8.78 2.79
C MET A 29 -7.13 -8.80 2.37
N GLY A 30 -7.49 -9.46 1.28
CA GLY A 30 -8.87 -9.53 0.79
C GLY A 30 -9.44 -8.19 0.31
N ILE A 31 -8.57 -7.26 -0.11
CA ILE A 31 -8.95 -5.93 -0.56
C ILE A 31 -8.75 -5.75 -2.06
N ALA A 32 -9.59 -4.90 -2.67
CA ALA A 32 -9.37 -4.45 -4.04
C ALA A 32 -8.14 -3.54 -4.11
N ALA A 33 -7.47 -3.50 -5.27
CA ALA A 33 -6.35 -2.61 -5.47
C ALA A 33 -6.82 -1.15 -5.44
N PRO A 34 -6.35 -0.33 -4.48
CA PRO A 34 -6.65 1.09 -4.49
C PRO A 34 -5.83 1.80 -5.58
N GLU A 35 -6.35 2.93 -6.05
CA GLU A 35 -5.60 3.81 -6.97
C GLU A 35 -4.30 4.30 -6.29
N PRO A 36 -3.13 4.12 -6.94
CA PRO A 36 -1.86 4.62 -6.42
C PRO A 36 -1.84 6.14 -6.25
N VAL A 37 -1.14 6.63 -5.23
CA VAL A 37 -0.93 8.07 -5.00
C VAL A 37 0.54 8.43 -4.89
N SER A 38 0.94 9.55 -5.51
CA SER A 38 2.30 10.09 -5.44
C SER A 38 2.63 10.72 -4.08
N VAL A 39 1.62 11.25 -3.39
CA VAL A 39 1.76 11.92 -2.10
C VAL A 39 0.61 11.55 -1.18
N PHE A 40 0.93 11.02 0.00
CA PHE A 40 -0.03 10.75 1.06
C PHE A 40 0.21 11.67 2.27
N LYS A 41 -0.84 12.36 2.73
CA LYS A 41 -0.81 13.22 3.92
C LYS A 41 -1.95 12.83 4.86
N ILE A 42 -1.64 12.66 6.14
CA ILE A 42 -2.61 12.27 7.16
C ILE A 42 -2.34 13.04 8.46
N GLY A 43 -3.39 13.57 9.08
CA GLY A 43 -3.41 14.09 10.44
C GLY A 43 -4.11 13.14 11.42
N LYS A 44 -3.92 13.34 12.72
CA LYS A 44 -4.50 12.47 13.77
C LYS A 44 -6.02 12.32 13.70
N THR A 45 -6.73 13.38 13.32
CA THR A 45 -8.21 13.39 13.22
C THR A 45 -8.74 12.70 11.96
N GLN A 46 -7.86 12.31 11.04
CA GLN A 46 -8.21 11.67 9.77
C GLN A 46 -7.93 10.16 9.79
N LEU A 47 -7.47 9.62 10.92
CA LEU A 47 -7.21 8.20 11.05
C LEU A 47 -8.53 7.42 10.95
N PRO A 48 -8.61 6.41 10.08
CA PRO A 48 -9.80 5.60 9.93
C PRO A 48 -10.00 4.71 11.17
N GLU A 49 -11.27 4.35 11.42
CA GLU A 49 -11.65 3.40 12.48
C GLU A 49 -11.25 1.97 12.13
N GLU A 50 -11.23 1.63 10.83
CA GLU A 50 -10.78 0.35 10.29
C GLU A 50 -9.43 0.49 9.57
N THR A 51 -8.69 -0.61 9.46
CA THR A 51 -7.41 -0.65 8.75
C THR A 51 -7.60 -0.29 7.28
N GLN A 52 -6.95 0.79 6.84
CA GLN A 52 -6.94 1.19 5.43
C GLN A 52 -5.58 0.93 4.81
N VAL A 53 -5.55 0.28 3.66
CA VAL A 53 -4.35 0.15 2.84
C VAL A 53 -4.27 1.33 1.88
N VAL A 54 -3.09 1.93 1.79
CA VAL A 54 -2.79 3.03 0.87
C VAL A 54 -1.63 2.61 -0.03
N LEU A 55 -1.86 2.60 -1.34
CA LEU A 55 -0.84 2.27 -2.33
C LEU A 55 -0.13 3.55 -2.80
N MET A 56 1.19 3.52 -2.80
CA MET A 56 2.03 4.62 -3.28
C MET A 56 2.43 4.38 -4.74
N ASP A 57 2.66 5.45 -5.49
CA ASP A 57 3.33 5.31 -6.80
C ASP A 57 4.73 4.70 -6.59
N PRO A 58 5.08 3.61 -7.30
CA PRO A 58 6.45 3.13 -7.31
C PRO A 58 7.37 4.21 -7.93
N LYS A 59 8.54 4.41 -7.33
CA LYS A 59 9.57 5.30 -7.85
C LYS A 59 10.47 4.60 -8.84
#